data_AF-A0A660YWU9-F1
#
_entry.id   AF-A0A660YWU9-F1
#
_cell.length_a   1.000
_cell.length_b   1.000
_cell.length_c   1.000
_cell.angle_alpha   90.00
_cell.angle_beta   90.00
_cell.angle_gamma   90.00
#
_symmetry.space_group_name_H-M   'P 1'
#
loop_
_entity.id
_entity.type
_entity.pdbx_description
1 polymer ?
#
loop_
_entity_poly.entity_id
_entity_poly.type
_entity_poly.pdbx_seq_one_letter_code
_entity_poly.pdbx_strand_id
1 'polypeptide(L)'
;IGFILLIVFDVNIISIAFWFCYITNALFTILINRNEKISVHTMGASGTMAALTFIFGPVALFLMILVITIGWARIRLECHSFIQVVLGFFSAFISTYLQIFIILKLFS
;
A
#
# COMPACT_ATOMS: atom_id res chain seq x y z
N ILE A 1 -7.13 10.01 12.40
CA ILE A 1 -8.36 9.71 13.17
C ILE A 1 -8.56 8.20 13.29
N GLY A 2 -8.80 7.46 12.19
CA GLY A 2 -9.02 6.00 12.21
C GLY A 2 -7.96 5.19 12.98
N PHE A 3 -6.67 5.42 12.72
CA PHE A 3 -5.58 4.77 13.45
C PHE A 3 -5.65 4.91 14.98
N ILE A 4 -5.98 6.10 15.48
CA ILE A 4 -6.11 6.37 16.92
C ILE A 4 -7.29 5.60 17.50
N LEU A 5 -8.43 5.58 16.79
CA LEU A 5 -9.60 4.82 17.23
C LEU A 5 -9.28 3.33 17.34
N LEU A 6 -8.55 2.75 16.38
CA LEU A 6 -8.17 1.35 16.44
C LEU A 6 -7.31 1.01 17.66
N ILE A 7 -6.40 1.90 18.06
CA ILE A 7 -5.59 1.73 19.27
C ILE A 7 -6.46 1.86 20.52
N VAL A 8 -7.31 2.89 20.60
CA VAL A 8 -8.16 3.15 21.78
C VAL A 8 -9.16 2.01 22.03
N PHE A 9 -9.68 1.40 20.97
CA PHE A 9 -10.61 0.27 21.05
C PHE A 9 -9.92 -1.10 21.04
N ASP A 10 -8.59 -1.15 21.16
CA ASP A 10 -7.80 -2.39 21.19
C ASP A 10 -8.17 -3.37 20.06
N VAL A 11 -8.32 -2.82 18.86
CA VAL A 11 -8.69 -3.61 17.68
C VAL A 11 -7.49 -4.47 17.25
N ASN A 12 -7.78 -5.58 16.57
CA ASN A 12 -6.78 -6.51 16.06
C ASN A 12 -5.54 -5.81 15.47
N ILE A 13 -4.36 -6.24 15.94
CA ILE A 13 -3.05 -5.65 15.60
C ILE A 13 -2.79 -5.55 14.10
N ILE A 14 -3.32 -6.46 13.28
CA ILE A 14 -3.19 -6.42 11.82
C ILE A 14 -3.90 -5.19 11.26
N SER A 15 -5.08 -4.85 11.80
CA SER A 15 -5.84 -3.66 11.38
C SER A 15 -5.10 -2.38 11.77
N ILE A 16 -4.53 -2.33 12.98
CA ILE A 16 -3.70 -1.21 13.45
C ILE A 16 -2.46 -1.06 12.55
N ALA A 17 -1.74 -2.15 12.28
CA ALA A 17 -0.57 -2.17 11.42
C ALA A 17 -0.89 -1.70 10.00
N PHE A 18 -2.01 -2.13 9.43
CA PHE A 18 -2.43 -1.70 8.09
C PHE A 18 -2.72 -0.20 8.04
N TRP A 19 -3.38 0.36 9.05
CA TRP A 19 -3.61 1.80 9.13
C TRP A 19 -2.32 2.60 9.31
N PHE A 20 -1.37 2.08 10.09
CA PHE A 20 -0.03 2.66 10.19
C PHE A 20 0.65 2.71 8.82
N CYS A 21 0.65 1.59 8.08
CA CYS A 21 1.20 1.51 6.72
C CYS A 21 0.55 2.51 5.77
N TYR A 22 -0.77 2.70 5.88
CA TYR A 22 -1.50 3.65 5.05
C TYR A 22 -1.03 5.09 5.32
N ILE A 23 -0.87 5.48 6.59
CA ILE A 23 -0.37 6.80 6.98
C ILE A 23 1.07 7.00 6.49
N THR A 24 1.97 6.04 6.76
CA THR A 24 3.39 6.17 6.38
C THR A 24 3.57 6.20 4.87
N ASN A 25 2.85 5.37 4.11
CA ASN A 25 2.88 5.40 2.66
C ASN A 25 2.31 6.70 2.11
N ALA A 26 1.23 7.23 2.67
CA ALA A 26 0.69 8.53 2.26
C ALA A 26 1.69 9.67 2.50
N LEU A 27 2.36 9.69 3.66
CA LEU A 27 3.44 10.65 3.95
C LEU A 27 4.60 10.50 2.96
N PHE A 28 5.03 9.27 2.70
CA PHE A 28 6.06 8.99 1.70
C PHE A 28 5.66 9.50 0.31
N THR A 29 4.41 9.29 -0.11
CA THR A 29 3.93 9.84 -1.37
C THR A 29 3.94 11.37 -1.37
N ILE A 30 3.46 12.02 -0.31
CA ILE A 30 3.46 13.49 -0.20
C ILE A 30 4.89 14.05 -0.36
N LEU A 31 5.88 13.38 0.24
CA LEU A 31 7.28 13.79 0.16
C LEU A 31 7.85 13.66 -1.27
N ILE A 32 7.51 12.59 -1.98
CA ILE A 32 8.03 12.33 -3.34
C ILE A 32 7.29 13.12 -4.42
N ASN A 33 5.98 13.33 -4.25
CA ASN A 33 5.11 13.93 -5.24
C ASN A 33 5.40 15.43 -5.50
N ARG A 34 6.38 16.03 -4.81
CA ARG A 34 6.90 17.37 -5.14
C ARG A 34 7.72 17.40 -6.43
N ASN A 35 8.35 16.29 -6.83
CA ASN A 35 9.31 16.28 -7.95
C ASN A 35 9.04 15.17 -9.00
N GLU A 36 8.47 14.02 -8.60
CA GLU A 36 8.18 12.88 -9.51
C GLU A 36 6.82 12.28 -9.15
N LYS A 37 5.84 12.33 -10.07
CA LYS A 37 4.46 11.88 -9.79
C LYS A 37 4.35 10.35 -9.84
N ILE A 38 4.76 9.68 -8.77
CA ILE A 38 4.44 8.27 -8.56
C ILE A 38 2.91 8.11 -8.53
N SER A 39 2.39 7.04 -9.15
CA SER A 39 0.94 6.79 -9.19
C SER A 39 0.38 6.43 -7.80
N VAL A 40 -0.24 7.39 -7.13
CA VAL A 40 -0.96 7.19 -5.84
C VAL A 40 -2.03 6.10 -5.96
N HIS A 41 -2.68 6.00 -7.12
CA HIS A 41 -3.70 4.99 -7.40
C HIS A 41 -3.10 3.58 -7.38
N THR A 42 -1.95 3.40 -8.02
CA THR A 42 -1.25 2.12 -8.04
C THR A 42 -0.67 1.81 -6.66
N MET A 43 -0.14 2.80 -5.94
CA MET A 43 0.34 2.64 -4.57
C MET A 43 -0.77 2.18 -3.60
N GLY A 44 -1.94 2.81 -3.64
CA GLY A 44 -3.06 2.43 -2.77
C GLY A 44 -3.54 1.00 -3.05
N ALA A 45 -3.65 0.63 -4.32
CA ALA A 45 -4.04 -0.71 -4.73
C ALA A 45 -3.01 -1.77 -4.34
N SER A 46 -1.72 -1.54 -4.60
CA SER A 46 -0.66 -2.50 -4.29
C SER A 46 -0.37 -2.61 -2.79
N GLY A 47 -0.53 -1.53 -2.01
CA GLY A 47 -0.44 -1.58 -0.55
C GLY A 47 -1.56 -2.42 0.06
N THR A 48 -2.79 -2.28 -0.43
CA THR A 48 -3.92 -3.13 0.00
C THR A 48 -3.69 -4.59 -0.39
N MET A 49 -3.22 -4.84 -1.62
CA MET A 49 -2.85 -6.18 -2.06
C MET A 49 -1.75 -6.78 -1.16
N ALA A 50 -0.72 -6.02 -0.78
CA ALA A 50 0.33 -6.51 0.10
C ALA A 50 -0.19 -6.95 1.47
N ALA A 51 -1.09 -6.16 2.08
CA ALA A 51 -1.72 -6.53 3.34
C ALA A 51 -2.55 -7.82 3.21
N LEU A 52 -3.32 -7.95 2.12
CA LEU A 52 -4.09 -9.17 1.85
C LEU A 52 -3.19 -10.38 1.57
N THR A 53 -2.09 -10.21 0.85
CA THR A 53 -1.08 -11.26 0.63
C THR A 53 -0.40 -11.67 1.94
N PHE A 54 -0.19 -10.74 2.87
CA PHE A 54 0.35 -11.07 4.18
C PHE A 54 -0.62 -11.94 4.99
N ILE A 55 -1.93 -11.64 4.95
CA ILE A 55 -2.95 -12.34 5.74
C ILE A 55 -3.36 -13.67 5.12
N PHE A 56 -3.64 -13.68 3.82
CA PHE A 56 -4.20 -14.82 3.10
C PHE A 56 -3.14 -15.61 2.31
N GLY A 57 -1.88 -15.20 2.40
CA GLY A 57 -0.77 -15.79 1.68
C GLY A 57 -0.79 -15.49 0.17
N PRO A 58 -0.02 -16.28 -0.61
CA PRO A 58 0.18 -16.02 -2.05
C PRO A 58 -1.10 -16.03 -2.89
N VAL A 59 -2.19 -16.63 -2.40
CA VAL A 59 -3.48 -16.66 -3.10
C VAL A 59 -3.91 -15.23 -3.45
N ALA A 60 -3.77 -14.27 -2.54
CA ALA A 60 -4.19 -12.88 -2.78
C ALA A 60 -3.43 -12.17 -3.91
N LEU A 61 -2.34 -12.75 -4.44
CA LEU A 61 -1.67 -12.22 -5.63
C LEU A 61 -2.55 -12.24 -6.88
N PHE A 62 -3.67 -12.98 -6.90
CA PHE A 62 -4.66 -12.86 -7.98
C PHE A 62 -5.16 -11.41 -8.16
N LEU A 63 -5.15 -10.61 -7.07
CA LEU A 63 -5.52 -9.20 -7.10
C LEU A 63 -4.56 -8.34 -7.92
N MET A 64 -3.40 -8.87 -8.32
CA MET A 64 -2.49 -8.21 -9.24
C MET A 64 -3.18 -7.84 -10.56
N ILE A 65 -4.21 -8.59 -10.98
CA ILE A 65 -5.04 -8.25 -12.14
C ILE A 65 -5.73 -6.87 -11.94
N LEU A 66 -6.25 -6.61 -10.74
CA LEU A 66 -6.85 -5.31 -10.40
C LEU A 66 -5.79 -4.20 -10.38
N VAL A 67 -4.61 -4.49 -9.84
CA VAL A 67 -3.53 -3.49 -9.79
C VAL A 67 -3.02 -3.15 -11.20
N ILE A 68 -2.91 -4.15 -12.08
CA ILE A 68 -2.52 -3.97 -13.49
C ILE A 68 -3.59 -3.16 -14.24
N THR A 69 -4.88 -3.45 -14.06
CA THR A 69 -5.95 -2.69 -14.72
C THR A 69 -6.00 -1.23 -14.25
N ILE A 70 -5.79 -0.98 -12.95
CA ILE A 70 -5.66 0.37 -12.40
C ILE A 70 -4.46 1.10 -13.00
N GLY A 71 -3.29 0.44 -13.04
CA GLY A 71 -2.07 0.99 -13.61
C GLY A 71 -2.21 1.30 -15.11
N TRP A 72 -2.77 0.36 -15.88
CA TRP A 72 -3.05 0.53 -17.30
C TRP A 72 -3.98 1.71 -17.56
N ALA A 73 -5.04 1.87 -16.77
CA ALA A 73 -5.93 3.02 -16.90
C ALA A 73 -5.19 4.35 -16.70
N ARG A 74 -4.22 4.42 -15.77
CA ARG A 74 -3.42 5.64 -15.55
C ARG A 74 -2.49 5.96 -16.72
N ILE A 75 -1.91 4.93 -17.34
CA ILE A 75 -1.06 5.07 -18.53
C ILE A 75 -1.91 5.49 -19.73
N ARG A 76 -3.07 4.85 -19.93
CA ARG A 76 -3.97 5.12 -21.06
C ARG A 76 -4.59 6.53 -21.00
N LEU A 77 -4.83 7.05 -19.81
CA LEU A 77 -5.28 8.43 -19.60
C LEU A 77 -4.13 9.45 -19.56
N GLU A 78 -2.91 9.02 -19.90
CA GLU A 78 -1.71 9.88 -19.94
C GLU A 78 -1.40 10.61 -18.61
N CYS A 79 -1.91 10.06 -17.49
CA CYS A 79 -1.74 10.63 -16.17
C CYS A 79 -0.37 10.29 -15.58
N HIS A 80 0.17 9.11 -15.91
CA HIS A 80 1.43 8.59 -15.40
C HIS A 80 2.16 7.75 -16.44
N SER A 81 3.49 7.73 -16.39
CA SER A 81 4.31 6.83 -17.19
C SER A 81 4.30 5.40 -16.64
N PHE A 82 4.70 4.43 -17.47
CA PHE A 82 4.86 3.04 -17.04
C PHE A 82 5.79 2.92 -15.81
N ILE A 83 6.91 3.66 -15.81
CA ILE A 83 7.89 3.67 -14.72
C ILE A 83 7.27 4.22 -13.44
N GLN A 84 6.48 5.30 -13.51
CA GLN A 84 5.78 5.86 -12.35
C GLN A 84 4.74 4.90 -11.74
N VAL A 85 4.08 4.10 -12.59
CA VAL A 85 3.15 3.05 -12.16
C VAL A 85 3.91 1.91 -11.48
N VAL A 86 5.00 1.42 -12.08
CA VAL A 86 5.81 0.33 -11.53
C VAL A 86 6.48 0.73 -10.21
N LEU A 87 7.04 1.93 -10.13
CA LEU A 87 7.62 2.45 -8.88
C LEU A 87 6.56 2.53 -7.78
N GLY A 88 5.36 3.02 -8.09
CA GLY A 88 4.26 3.08 -7.13
C GLY A 88 3.81 1.70 -6.65
N PHE A 89 3.76 0.73 -7.57
CA PHE A 89 3.48 -0.65 -7.23
C PHE A 89 4.46 -1.18 -6.17
N PHE A 90 5.75 -1.18 -6.49
CA PHE A 90 6.77 -1.78 -5.63
C PHE A 90 6.96 -1.01 -4.33
N SER A 91 6.91 0.32 -4.38
CA SER A 91 7.10 1.14 -3.18
C SER A 91 6.05 0.81 -2.12
N ALA A 92 4.77 0.75 -2.49
CA ALA A 92 3.72 0.48 -1.50
C ALA A 92 3.59 -1.00 -1.16
N PHE A 93 3.83 -1.92 -2.11
CA PHE A 93 3.76 -3.35 -1.83
C PHE A 93 4.84 -3.78 -0.82
N ILE A 94 6.10 -3.45 -1.11
CA ILE A 94 7.24 -3.82 -0.25
C ILE A 94 7.12 -3.10 1.10
N SER A 95 6.85 -1.80 1.08
CA SER A 95 6.71 -1.00 2.30
C SER A 95 5.64 -1.56 3.23
N THR A 96 4.44 -1.84 2.71
CA THR A 96 3.32 -2.36 3.52
C THR A 96 3.62 -3.75 4.06
N TYR A 97 4.13 -4.66 3.22
CA TYR A 97 4.44 -6.02 3.62
C TYR A 97 5.49 -6.04 4.74
N LEU A 98 6.58 -5.28 4.59
CA LEU A 98 7.65 -5.20 5.58
C LEU A 98 7.19 -4.53 6.87
N GLN A 99 6.43 -3.43 6.79
CA GLN A 99 5.92 -2.75 7.98
C GLN A 99 4.99 -3.65 8.79
N ILE A 100 4.05 -4.36 8.14
CA ILE A 100 3.18 -5.32 8.84
C ILE A 100 4.02 -6.42 9.49
N PHE A 101 4.98 -7.00 8.77
CA PHE A 101 5.87 -8.03 9.30
C PHE A 101 6.63 -7.55 10.55
N ILE A 102 7.23 -6.37 10.49
CA ILE A 102 8.01 -5.79 11.59
C ILE A 102 7.10 -5.49 12.79
N ILE A 103 5.95 -4.83 12.57
CA ILE A 103 5.01 -4.49 13.65
C ILE A 103 4.54 -5.76 14.34
N LEU A 104 4.08 -6.77 13.60
CA LEU A 104 3.62 -8.02 14.21
C LEU A 104 4.74 -8.70 15.00
N LYS A 105 5.97 -8.72 14.49
CA LYS A 105 7.11 -9.30 15.21
C LYS A 105 7.47 -8.55 16.50
N LEU A 106 7.22 -7.24 16.57
CA LEU A 106 7.49 -6.42 17.76
C LEU A 106 6.41 -6.55 18.84
N PHE A 107 5.18 -6.91 18.45
CA PHE A 107 4.01 -6.94 19.33
C PHE A 107 3.38 -8.35 19.48
N SER A 108 4.04 -9.40 18.96
CA SER A 108 3.73 -10.82 19.17
C SER A 108 4.48 -11.40 20.37
#